data_AF-A0A0C3PBK0-F1
#
_entry.id   AF-A0A0C3PBK0-F1
#
_cell.length_a   1.000
_cell.length_b   1.000
_cell.length_c   1.000
_cell.angle_alpha   90.00
_cell.angle_beta   90.00
_cell.angle_gamma   90.00
#
_symmetry.space_group_name_H-M   'P 1'
#
loop_
_entity.id
_entity.type
_entity.pdbx_description
1 polymer ?
#
loop_
_entity_poly.entity_id
_entity_poly.type
_entity_poly.pdbx_seq_one_letter_code
_entity_poly.pdbx_strand_id
1 'polypeptide(L)'
;PEIMWSQLRRRFTPGFEAILEQGVKEGWYDIDNTLERLVFRWLFIPWLQGELLAYKDRVNNTAKCRDRNKASNRQSCIFFIDSWTNLKVMLHGVPNLIYESAGDYGAIDFKVKVDPVAIEHVRKLYITPTHPVFDLVPPAFGVHIESFYVDMGCPSVTRQNVWAIYRELCGLIRQH
;
A
#
# COMPACT_ATOMS: atom_id res chain seq x y z
N PRO A 1 -8.82 3.36 -11.83
CA PRO A 1 -8.48 4.78 -12.09
C PRO A 1 -6.96 5.04 -11.95
N GLU A 2 -6.30 5.36 -13.05
CA GLU A 2 -4.84 5.58 -13.17
C GLU A 2 -4.27 6.56 -12.13
N ILE A 3 -5.02 7.62 -11.82
CA ILE A 3 -4.64 8.64 -10.83
C ILE A 3 -4.44 8.03 -9.44
N MET A 4 -5.28 7.09 -9.03
CA MET A 4 -5.18 6.45 -7.71
C MET A 4 -3.94 5.55 -7.63
N TRP A 5 -3.65 4.82 -8.71
CA TRP A 5 -2.42 4.02 -8.83
C TRP A 5 -1.16 4.89 -8.85
N SER A 6 -1.23 6.10 -9.42
CA SER A 6 -0.14 7.09 -9.36
C SER A 6 0.10 7.59 -7.93
N GLN A 7 -0.97 7.89 -7.19
CA GLN A 7 -0.86 8.35 -5.79
C GLN A 7 -0.34 7.25 -4.85
N LEU A 8 -0.77 6.00 -5.05
CA LEU A 8 -0.24 4.85 -4.32
C LEU A 8 1.29 4.75 -4.52
N ARG A 9 1.74 4.76 -5.78
CA ARG A 9 3.16 4.71 -6.13
C ARG A 9 4.00 5.86 -5.57
N ARG A 10 3.43 7.06 -5.45
CA ARG A 10 4.16 8.23 -4.93
C ARG A 10 4.20 8.33 -3.42
N ARG A 11 3.16 7.84 -2.74
CA ARG A 11 2.96 8.08 -1.29
C ARG A 11 3.17 6.86 -0.42
N PHE A 12 2.89 5.67 -0.95
CA PHE A 12 3.02 4.41 -0.22
C PHE A 12 4.36 3.75 -0.54
N THR A 13 4.59 3.47 -1.82
CA THR A 13 5.69 2.64 -2.31
C THR A 13 7.10 3.07 -1.85
N PRO A 14 7.52 4.35 -1.90
CA PRO A 14 8.92 4.72 -1.66
C PRO A 14 9.39 4.40 -0.24
N GLY A 15 8.49 4.51 0.75
CA GLY A 15 8.84 4.21 2.15
C GLY A 15 9.05 2.73 2.41
N PHE A 16 8.29 1.86 1.73
CA PHE A 16 8.44 0.41 1.86
C PHE A 16 9.58 -0.13 1.03
N GLU A 17 9.80 0.40 -0.18
CA GLU A 17 10.96 0.04 -1.01
C GLU A 17 12.27 0.36 -0.28
N ALA A 18 12.38 1.52 0.38
CA ALA A 18 13.56 1.86 1.17
C ALA A 18 13.81 0.88 2.33
N ILE A 19 12.75 0.46 3.03
CA ILE A 19 12.85 -0.55 4.11
C ILE A 19 13.30 -1.90 3.53
N LEU A 20 12.72 -2.33 2.41
CA LEU A 20 13.08 -3.61 1.79
C LEU A 20 14.51 -3.59 1.25
N GLU A 21 14.90 -2.50 0.58
CA GLU A 21 16.24 -2.31 0.04
C GLU A 21 17.31 -2.31 1.14
N GLN A 22 17.00 -1.77 2.32
CA GLN A 22 17.91 -1.82 3.47
C GLN A 22 18.30 -3.26 3.83
N GLY A 23 17.34 -4.19 3.93
CA GLY A 23 17.64 -5.57 4.28
C GLY A 23 18.49 -6.30 3.23
N VAL A 24 18.36 -5.93 1.95
CA VAL A 24 19.20 -6.44 0.87
C VAL A 24 20.62 -5.84 0.93
N LYS A 25 20.73 -4.52 1.13
CA LYS A 25 22.03 -3.82 1.23
C LYS A 25 22.86 -4.31 2.42
N GLU A 26 22.20 -4.57 3.55
CA GLU A 26 22.84 -5.07 4.77
C GLU A 26 23.12 -6.59 4.72
N GLY A 27 22.68 -7.28 3.66
CA GLY A 27 22.91 -8.72 3.47
C GLY A 27 22.12 -9.60 4.45
N TRP A 28 21.00 -9.12 4.99
CA TRP A 28 20.16 -9.92 5.90
C TRP A 28 19.25 -10.90 5.18
N TYR A 29 18.94 -10.62 3.91
CA TYR A 29 18.04 -11.41 3.08
C TYR A 29 18.73 -11.86 1.80
N ASP A 30 18.81 -13.17 1.61
CA ASP A 30 19.25 -13.83 0.40
C ASP A 30 18.07 -14.49 -0.34
N ILE A 31 17.90 -14.15 -1.61
CA ILE A 31 16.83 -14.63 -2.49
C ILE A 31 17.02 -16.12 -2.82
N ASP A 32 18.28 -16.57 -2.90
CA ASP A 32 18.61 -17.94 -3.27
C ASP A 32 18.44 -18.92 -2.10
N ASN A 33 18.40 -18.39 -0.87
CA ASN A 33 18.10 -19.16 0.32
C ASN A 33 16.60 -19.42 0.48
N THR A 34 16.20 -20.69 0.33
CA THR A 34 14.79 -21.08 0.41
C THR A 34 14.17 -20.81 1.78
N LEU A 35 14.93 -20.99 2.88
CA LEU A 35 14.45 -20.73 4.23
C LEU A 35 14.13 -19.24 4.41
N GLU A 36 15.08 -18.39 4.07
CA GLU A 36 14.94 -16.94 4.16
C GLU A 36 13.76 -16.43 3.33
N ARG A 37 13.59 -16.98 2.12
CA ARG A 37 12.44 -16.68 1.26
C ARG A 37 11.11 -17.07 1.91
N LEU A 38 11.03 -18.21 2.60
CA LEU A 38 9.79 -18.65 3.26
C LEU A 38 9.49 -17.78 4.49
N VAL A 39 10.48 -17.50 5.34
CA VAL A 39 10.34 -16.60 6.49
C VAL A 39 9.92 -15.20 6.03
N PHE A 40 10.55 -14.70 4.96
CA PHE A 40 10.20 -13.42 4.36
C PHE A 40 8.75 -13.39 3.88
N ARG A 41 8.30 -14.40 3.14
CA ARG A 41 6.90 -14.49 2.67
C ARG A 41 5.90 -14.53 3.83
N TRP A 42 6.21 -15.28 4.88
CA TRP A 42 5.34 -15.42 6.03
C TRP A 42 5.23 -14.12 6.84
N LEU A 43 6.33 -13.38 7.01
CA LEU A 43 6.33 -12.16 7.82
C LEU A 43 5.93 -10.90 7.03
N PHE A 44 6.56 -10.67 5.86
CA PHE A 44 6.43 -9.41 5.14
C PHE A 44 5.14 -9.29 4.34
N ILE A 45 4.64 -10.38 3.73
CA ILE A 45 3.44 -10.30 2.89
C ILE A 45 2.21 -9.92 3.71
N PRO A 46 1.89 -10.58 4.84
CA PRO A 46 0.73 -10.19 5.66
C PRO A 46 0.87 -8.77 6.22
N TRP A 47 2.08 -8.39 6.63
CA TRP A 47 2.35 -7.03 7.10
C TRP A 47 2.10 -5.97 6.02
N LEU A 48 2.61 -6.16 4.80
CA LEU A 48 2.38 -5.25 3.68
C LEU A 48 0.91 -5.20 3.27
N GLN A 49 0.21 -6.34 3.32
CA GLN A 49 -1.24 -6.39 3.08
C GLN A 49 -2.00 -5.57 4.12
N GLY A 50 -1.65 -5.66 5.41
CA GLY A 50 -2.23 -4.85 6.48
C GLY A 50 -2.00 -3.34 6.27
N GLU A 51 -0.79 -2.94 5.92
CA GLU A 51 -0.46 -1.54 5.62
C GLU A 51 -1.22 -1.02 4.39
N LEU A 52 -1.41 -1.85 3.36
CA LEU A 52 -2.21 -1.51 2.18
C LEU A 52 -3.70 -1.36 2.51
N LEU A 53 -4.25 -2.22 3.37
CA LEU A 53 -5.62 -2.08 3.86
C LEU A 53 -5.79 -0.80 4.67
N ALA A 54 -4.86 -0.50 5.59
CA ALA A 54 -4.87 0.74 6.36
C ALA A 54 -4.73 1.99 5.44
N TYR A 55 -3.92 1.90 4.38
CA TYR A 55 -3.84 2.95 3.36
C TYR A 55 -5.16 3.14 2.62
N LYS A 56 -5.80 2.05 2.18
CA LYS A 56 -7.12 2.07 1.54
C LYS A 56 -8.14 2.74 2.44
N ASP A 57 -8.22 2.35 3.71
CA ASP A 57 -9.17 2.90 4.66
C ASP A 57 -8.93 4.38 4.90
N ARG A 58 -7.67 4.80 5.05
CA ARG A 58 -7.32 6.22 5.13
C ARG A 58 -7.77 6.98 3.88
N VAL A 59 -7.40 6.53 2.68
CA VAL A 59 -7.71 7.27 1.44
C VAL A 59 -9.22 7.35 1.17
N ASN A 60 -9.95 6.27 1.45
CA ASN A 60 -11.39 6.22 1.21
C ASN A 60 -12.21 6.94 2.29
N ASN A 61 -11.75 6.93 3.54
CA ASN A 61 -12.46 7.55 4.66
C ASN A 61 -11.99 8.99 4.97
N THR A 62 -10.87 9.46 4.37
CA THR A 62 -10.50 10.87 4.47
C THR A 62 -11.50 11.67 3.66
N ALA A 63 -12.39 12.39 4.35
CA ALA A 63 -13.25 13.38 3.72
C ALA A 63 -12.39 14.30 2.85
N LYS A 64 -12.76 14.48 1.58
CA LYS A 64 -12.10 15.46 0.71
C LYS A 64 -12.28 16.85 1.34
N CYS A 65 -11.28 17.31 2.09
CA CYS A 65 -11.31 18.64 2.66
C CYS A 65 -11.32 19.65 1.52
N ARG A 66 -12.39 20.46 1.47
CA ARG A 66 -12.47 21.67 0.67
C ARG A 66 -11.55 22.69 1.31
N ASP A 67 -10.36 22.91 0.74
CA ASP A 67 -9.46 23.98 1.18
C ASP A 67 -10.13 25.34 0.95
N ARG A 68 -10.72 25.91 2.02
CA ARG A 68 -11.34 27.25 2.00
C ARG A 68 -10.34 28.38 1.71
N ASN A 69 -9.06 28.14 1.95
CA ASN A 69 -8.00 29.16 1.79
C ASN A 69 -7.44 29.26 0.36
N LYS A 70 -7.89 28.42 -0.59
CA LYS A 70 -7.43 28.50 -1.99
C LYS A 70 -7.93 29.76 -2.73
N ALA A 71 -8.84 30.53 -2.12
CA ALA A 71 -9.40 31.75 -2.69
C ALA A 71 -8.81 33.06 -2.13
N SER A 72 -8.02 33.06 -1.06
CA SER A 72 -7.68 34.32 -0.35
C SER A 72 -6.29 34.90 -0.58
N ASN A 73 -5.40 34.24 -1.34
CA ASN A 73 -4.06 34.77 -1.58
C ASN A 73 -3.87 35.20 -3.05
N ARG A 74 -4.44 36.35 -3.41
CA ARG A 74 -4.30 36.98 -4.74
C ARG A 74 -3.54 38.31 -4.74
N GLN A 75 -2.96 38.73 -3.61
CA GLN A 75 -2.22 39.98 -3.58
C GLN A 75 -0.75 39.72 -3.25
N SER A 76 0.09 40.23 -4.15
CA SER A 76 1.54 40.42 -4.03
C SER A 76 2.40 39.35 -4.72
N CYS A 77 2.95 39.74 -5.88
CA CYS A 77 4.40 39.72 -6.18
C CYS A 77 4.57 39.93 -7.69
N ILE A 78 4.79 41.20 -8.04
CA ILE A 78 5.38 41.62 -9.32
C ILE A 78 6.91 41.59 -9.12
N PHE A 79 7.64 41.21 -10.18
CA PHE A 79 9.11 41.29 -10.39
C PHE A 79 9.98 40.24 -9.68
N PHE A 80 10.46 39.22 -10.41
CA PHE A 80 11.76 39.22 -11.11
C PHE A 80 11.93 37.87 -11.85
N ILE A 81 12.50 37.94 -13.04
CA ILE A 81 12.81 36.80 -13.90
C ILE A 81 14.14 36.21 -13.43
N ASP A 82 14.18 34.94 -13.04
CA ASP A 82 15.27 34.05 -13.45
C ASP A 82 14.96 32.56 -13.26
N SER A 83 15.39 31.78 -14.26
CA SER A 83 15.67 30.34 -14.22
C SER A 83 14.57 29.36 -13.75
N TRP A 84 13.82 28.87 -14.75
CA TRP A 84 13.27 27.51 -14.91
C TRP A 84 13.12 26.62 -13.67
N THR A 85 12.42 27.09 -12.63
CA THR A 85 11.82 26.23 -11.60
C THR A 85 10.53 26.88 -11.11
N ASN A 86 9.46 26.08 -10.96
CA ASN A 86 8.27 26.44 -10.18
C ASN A 86 7.40 27.63 -10.63
N LEU A 87 6.73 27.50 -11.78
CA LEU A 87 5.44 28.19 -11.94
C LEU A 87 4.42 27.38 -12.76
N LYS A 88 4.02 26.22 -12.25
CA LYS A 88 2.73 25.64 -12.63
C LYS A 88 1.61 26.31 -11.81
N VAL A 89 1.46 27.63 -11.96
CA VAL A 89 0.24 28.31 -11.53
C VAL A 89 -0.81 27.96 -12.57
N MET A 90 -1.61 26.92 -12.29
CA MET A 90 -2.85 26.69 -13.01
C MET A 90 -3.83 27.81 -12.62
N LEU A 91 -3.86 28.91 -13.41
CA LEU A 91 -4.83 30.01 -13.28
C LEU A 91 -6.29 29.53 -13.41
N HIS A 92 -6.47 28.33 -13.95
CA HIS A 92 -7.70 27.58 -13.89
C HIS A 92 -7.38 26.30 -13.12
N GLY A 93 -7.82 26.19 -11.87
CA GLY A 93 -7.77 24.91 -11.16
C GLY A 93 -8.33 23.81 -12.05
N VAL A 94 -7.81 22.58 -11.92
CA VAL A 94 -8.28 21.40 -12.67
C VAL A 94 -9.81 21.50 -12.83
N PRO A 95 -10.37 21.47 -14.06
CA PRO A 95 -11.78 21.74 -14.27
C PRO A 95 -12.65 20.76 -13.48
N ASN A 96 -13.01 21.13 -12.26
CA ASN A 96 -13.96 20.40 -11.42
C ASN A 96 -15.40 20.57 -11.94
N LEU A 97 -15.63 21.51 -12.88
CA LEU A 97 -16.91 21.70 -13.56
C LEU A 97 -17.43 20.41 -14.22
N ILE A 98 -16.56 19.52 -14.68
CA ILE A 98 -16.99 18.22 -15.25
C ILE A 98 -17.56 17.30 -14.15
N TYR A 99 -17.07 17.41 -12.92
CA TYR A 99 -17.54 16.60 -11.79
C TYR A 99 -18.74 17.23 -11.07
N GLU A 100 -18.80 18.56 -11.01
CA GLU A 100 -19.85 19.33 -10.32
C GLU A 100 -21.08 19.59 -11.22
N SER A 101 -20.87 19.69 -12.53
CA SER A 101 -21.87 19.99 -13.55
C SER A 101 -21.83 18.98 -14.70
N ALA A 102 -21.71 17.68 -14.39
CA ALA A 102 -21.60 16.60 -15.38
C ALA A 102 -22.71 16.61 -16.45
N GLY A 103 -23.92 17.05 -16.07
CA GLY A 103 -25.07 17.18 -16.97
C GLY A 103 -24.89 18.23 -18.07
N ASP A 104 -24.16 19.32 -17.80
CA ASP A 104 -23.93 20.41 -18.77
C ASP A 104 -22.95 20.01 -19.89
N TYR A 105 -22.16 18.97 -19.65
CA TYR A 105 -21.18 18.42 -20.60
C TYR A 105 -21.62 17.09 -21.21
N GLY A 106 -22.87 16.65 -20.96
CA GLY A 106 -23.36 15.34 -21.42
C GLY A 106 -22.53 14.16 -20.89
N ALA A 107 -21.85 14.33 -19.75
CA ALA A 107 -20.98 13.32 -19.19
C ALA A 107 -21.83 12.18 -18.62
N ILE A 108 -21.72 11.00 -19.22
CA ILE A 108 -22.45 9.79 -18.81
C ILE A 108 -21.66 9.11 -17.69
N ASP A 109 -22.32 8.78 -16.57
CA ASP A 109 -21.69 8.02 -15.49
C ASP A 109 -21.56 6.55 -15.88
N PHE A 110 -20.37 6.14 -16.30
CA PHE A 110 -20.06 4.74 -16.65
C PHE A 110 -19.79 3.85 -15.43
N LYS A 111 -20.11 4.29 -14.21
CA LYS A 111 -19.93 3.48 -13.01
C LYS A 111 -20.84 2.26 -13.03
N VAL A 112 -20.25 1.12 -13.33
CA VAL A 112 -20.87 -0.18 -13.07
C VAL A 112 -20.85 -0.41 -11.56
N LYS A 113 -22.01 -0.23 -10.92
CA LYS A 113 -22.20 -0.62 -9.52
C LYS A 113 -22.38 -2.13 -9.48
N VAL A 114 -21.33 -2.83 -9.09
CA VAL A 114 -21.39 -4.27 -8.90
C VAL A 114 -22.03 -4.54 -7.53
N ASP A 115 -23.05 -5.39 -7.51
CA ASP A 115 -23.68 -5.85 -6.27
C ASP A 115 -22.66 -6.67 -5.44
N PRO A 116 -22.42 -6.31 -4.16
CA PRO A 116 -21.58 -7.09 -3.26
C PRO A 116 -21.95 -8.57 -3.20
N VAL A 117 -23.25 -8.90 -3.31
CA VAL A 117 -23.73 -10.29 -3.32
C VAL A 117 -23.26 -11.03 -4.56
N ALA A 118 -23.23 -10.36 -5.73
CA ALA A 118 -22.70 -10.94 -6.96
C ALA A 118 -21.19 -11.18 -6.88
N ILE A 119 -20.43 -10.27 -6.26
CA ILE A 119 -18.99 -10.48 -6.01
C ILE A 119 -18.78 -11.70 -5.11
N GLU A 120 -19.54 -11.82 -4.03
CA GLU A 120 -19.41 -12.96 -3.12
C GLU A 120 -19.79 -14.27 -3.79
N HIS A 121 -20.83 -14.27 -4.63
CA HIS A 121 -21.21 -15.43 -5.43
C HIS A 121 -20.09 -15.86 -6.40
N VAL A 122 -19.50 -14.91 -7.14
CA VAL A 122 -18.37 -15.19 -8.05
C VAL A 122 -17.15 -15.67 -7.27
N ARG A 123 -16.86 -15.10 -6.08
CA ARG A 123 -15.80 -15.60 -5.21
C ARG A 123 -16.06 -17.05 -4.82
N LYS A 124 -17.25 -17.41 -4.33
CA LYS A 124 -17.56 -18.81 -3.99
C LYS A 124 -17.52 -19.75 -5.18
N LEU A 125 -17.90 -19.27 -6.37
CA LEU A 125 -17.94 -20.05 -7.60
C LEU A 125 -16.54 -20.40 -8.12
N TYR A 126 -15.61 -19.44 -8.10
CA TYR A 126 -14.29 -19.59 -8.70
C TYR A 126 -13.14 -19.74 -7.70
N ILE A 127 -13.38 -19.38 -6.43
CA ILE A 127 -12.36 -19.33 -5.40
C ILE A 127 -12.84 -20.18 -4.22
N THR A 128 -12.32 -21.40 -4.13
CA THR A 128 -12.45 -22.18 -2.90
C THR A 128 -11.55 -21.53 -1.84
N PRO A 129 -12.07 -21.19 -0.64
CA PRO A 129 -11.27 -20.51 0.38
C PRO A 129 -10.12 -21.37 0.90
N THR A 130 -10.18 -22.68 0.73
CA THR A 130 -9.12 -23.65 1.09
C THR A 130 -8.19 -23.97 -0.09
N HIS A 131 -8.17 -23.14 -1.13
CA HIS A 131 -7.32 -23.40 -2.29
C HIS A 131 -5.84 -23.14 -1.93
N PRO A 132 -4.90 -24.06 -2.24
CA PRO A 132 -3.49 -23.96 -1.86
C PRO A 132 -2.75 -22.75 -2.47
N VAL A 133 -3.37 -22.06 -3.44
CA VAL A 133 -2.85 -20.79 -3.98
C VAL A 133 -2.79 -19.69 -2.94
N PHE A 134 -3.57 -19.79 -1.85
CA PHE A 134 -3.56 -18.83 -0.76
C PHE A 134 -2.49 -19.15 0.29
N ASP A 135 -1.87 -20.33 0.23
CA ASP A 135 -0.80 -20.72 1.14
C ASP A 135 0.49 -20.00 0.74
N LEU A 136 0.83 -18.93 1.47
CA LEU A 136 2.06 -18.15 1.22
C LEU A 136 3.34 -18.98 1.46
N VAL A 137 3.23 -19.94 2.38
CA VAL A 137 4.27 -20.90 2.74
C VAL A 137 3.63 -22.28 2.90
N PRO A 138 4.40 -23.38 2.77
CA PRO A 138 3.89 -24.71 3.04
C PRO A 138 3.23 -24.77 4.43
N PRO A 139 2.03 -25.34 4.58
CA PRO A 139 1.29 -25.33 5.84
C PRO A 139 2.08 -25.89 7.03
N ALA A 140 2.85 -26.97 6.80
CA ALA A 140 3.70 -27.57 7.83
C ALA A 140 4.78 -26.58 8.35
N PHE A 141 5.38 -25.80 7.45
CA PHE A 141 6.34 -24.76 7.81
C PHE A 141 5.66 -23.61 8.55
N GLY A 142 4.45 -23.23 8.12
CA GLY A 142 3.63 -22.20 8.77
C GLY A 142 3.38 -22.49 10.25
N VAL A 143 3.05 -23.73 10.60
CA VAL A 143 2.84 -24.13 12.00
C VAL A 143 4.11 -24.02 12.84
N HIS A 144 5.28 -24.35 12.27
CA HIS A 144 6.56 -24.29 12.99
C HIS A 144 6.98 -22.84 13.25
N ILE A 145 6.90 -21.98 12.23
CA ILE A 145 7.27 -20.57 12.38
C ILE A 145 6.29 -19.82 13.31
N GLU A 146 5.02 -20.20 13.30
CA GLU A 146 4.03 -19.66 14.23
C GLU A 146 4.37 -20.01 15.68
N SER A 147 4.80 -21.25 15.96
CA SER A 147 5.29 -21.63 17.29
C SER A 147 6.44 -20.75 17.76
N PHE A 148 7.47 -20.57 16.93
CA PHE A 148 8.61 -19.71 17.29
C PHE A 148 8.20 -18.25 17.49
N TYR A 149 7.26 -17.76 16.69
CA TYR A 149 6.75 -16.40 16.82
C TYR A 149 5.90 -16.20 18.10
N VAL A 150 5.19 -17.24 18.54
CA VAL A 150 4.49 -17.26 19.83
C VAL A 150 5.49 -17.27 20.99
N ASP A 151 6.57 -18.05 20.89
CA ASP A 151 7.63 -18.11 21.90
C ASP A 151 8.36 -16.76 22.06
N MET A 152 8.47 -15.99 20.96
CA MET A 152 8.97 -14.61 20.98
C MET A 152 7.99 -13.58 21.59
N GLY A 153 6.78 -14.01 22.00
CA GLY A 153 5.77 -13.15 22.60
C GLY A 153 4.90 -12.37 21.59
N CYS A 154 4.82 -12.83 20.33
CA CYS A 154 4.01 -12.23 19.26
C CYS A 154 4.23 -10.71 19.08
N PRO A 155 5.46 -10.25 18.80
CA PRO A 155 5.75 -8.82 18.70
C PRO A 155 5.04 -8.18 17.51
N SER A 156 4.30 -7.10 17.73
CA SER A 156 3.62 -6.35 16.66
C SER A 156 4.60 -5.91 15.57
N VAL A 157 4.34 -6.28 14.32
CA VAL A 157 5.20 -5.96 13.18
C VAL A 157 4.99 -4.51 12.75
N THR A 158 6.07 -3.73 12.77
CA THR A 158 6.12 -2.31 12.41
C THR A 158 7.30 -2.05 11.47
N ARG A 159 7.32 -0.88 10.83
CA ARG A 159 8.38 -0.48 9.88
C ARG A 159 9.78 -0.53 10.49
N GLN A 160 9.90 -0.27 11.78
CA GLN A 160 11.17 -0.17 12.49
C GLN A 160 11.67 -1.52 13.00
N ASN A 161 10.77 -2.45 13.31
CA ASN A 161 11.12 -3.73 13.94
C ASN A 161 10.99 -4.95 13.01
N VAL A 162 10.39 -4.82 11.83
CA VAL A 162 10.12 -5.94 10.92
C VAL A 162 11.39 -6.74 10.60
N TRP A 163 12.51 -6.06 10.35
CA TRP A 163 13.79 -6.71 10.10
C TRP A 163 14.42 -7.33 11.37
N ALA A 164 14.18 -6.75 12.55
CA ALA A 164 14.65 -7.33 13.80
C ALA A 164 13.95 -8.66 14.08
N ILE A 165 12.61 -8.67 13.95
CA ILE A 165 11.78 -9.88 14.09
C ILE A 165 12.18 -10.92 13.06
N TYR A 166 12.37 -10.51 11.79
CA TYR A 166 12.82 -11.41 10.71
C TYR A 166 14.14 -12.13 11.07
N ARG A 167 15.15 -11.38 11.51
CA ARG A 167 16.46 -11.96 11.84
C ARG A 167 16.39 -12.90 13.04
N GLU A 168 15.58 -12.56 14.04
CA GLU A 168 15.39 -13.40 15.22
C GLU A 168 14.70 -14.72 14.86
N LEU A 169 13.62 -14.67 14.06
CA LEU A 169 12.97 -15.87 13.52
C LEU A 169 13.94 -16.74 12.70
N CYS A 170 14.71 -16.12 11.80
CA CYS A 170 15.74 -16.83 11.03
C CYS A 170 16.81 -17.45 11.94
N GLY A 171 17.18 -16.78 13.03
CA GLY A 171 18.12 -17.30 14.02
C GLY A 171 17.58 -18.53 14.76
N LEU A 172 16.33 -18.46 15.24
CA LEU A 172 15.67 -19.56 15.94
C LEU A 172 15.49 -20.79 15.04
N ILE A 173 15.04 -20.60 13.80
CA ILE A 173 14.83 -21.72 12.87
C ILE A 173 16.16 -22.38 12.47
N ARG A 174 17.27 -21.65 12.43
CA ARG A 174 18.60 -22.21 12.12
C ARG A 174 19.21 -23.01 13.28
N GLN A 175 18.75 -22.79 14.50
CA GLN A 175 19.24 -23.49 15.69
C GLN A 175 18.53 -24.82 15.95
N HIS A 176 17.37 -25.03 15.31
CA HIS A 176 16.56 -26.25 15.36
C HIS A 176 16.69 -27.07 14.08
#